data_AF-A0A2B7YZL3-F1
#
_entry.id   AF-A0A2B7YZL3-F1
#
_cell.length_a   1.000
_cell.length_b   1.000
_cell.length_c   1.000
_cell.angle_alpha   90.00
_cell.angle_beta   90.00
_cell.angle_gamma   90.00
#
_symmetry.space_group_name_H-M   'P 1'
#
loop_
_entity.id
_entity.type
_entity.pdbx_description
1 polymer ?
#
loop_
_entity_poly.entity_id
_entity_poly.type
_entity_poly.pdbx_seq_one_letter_code
_entity_poly.pdbx_strand_id
1 'polypeptide(L)'
;MLKSLSLLSTFAVSGLAGTVLWDGRFNEFTSSADLNNWSWANQVGPYQYYIHGAGPVTSYVNLSPDFKNPADTSSQQGAKITIDSTAKWNSDMWRTELIPQTNAAINSGQVYYHFSVKRSNTNPPSPNHEHQVNFFESHFTELKYGWINGDPTGNPNYNLQWMVGGQSHWQVNWDADVWHNVAYGIDFSAGSVTFYHSTGANPLVQTAGPISASTSSNGADWHLGVLRLPRSGYADGGPEDWYFSGVYVESGSLTTSVTGP
;
A
#
# COMPACT_ATOMS: atom_id res chain seq x y z
N MET A 1 -16.22 -49.19 -37.37
CA MET A 1 -16.12 -48.43 -36.10
C MET A 1 -15.59 -47.04 -36.43
N LEU A 2 -16.45 -46.04 -36.61
CA LEU A 2 -16.03 -44.65 -36.74
C LEU A 2 -15.94 -44.04 -35.34
N LYS A 3 -14.75 -43.63 -34.93
CA LYS A 3 -14.54 -42.85 -33.69
C LYS A 3 -14.85 -41.39 -33.99
N SER A 4 -15.94 -40.88 -33.42
CA SER A 4 -16.27 -39.46 -33.45
C SER A 4 -15.29 -38.70 -32.55
N LEU A 5 -14.58 -37.73 -33.12
CA LEU A 5 -13.65 -36.86 -32.41
C LEU A 5 -14.45 -35.63 -31.93
N SER A 6 -14.77 -35.58 -30.64
CA SER A 6 -15.41 -34.41 -30.03
C SER A 6 -14.38 -33.30 -29.84
N LEU A 7 -14.50 -32.23 -30.62
CA LEU A 7 -13.75 -30.99 -30.41
C LEU A 7 -14.34 -30.26 -29.19
N LEU A 8 -13.57 -30.16 -28.11
CA LEU A 8 -13.92 -29.37 -26.94
C LEU A 8 -13.49 -27.92 -27.22
N SER A 9 -14.45 -27.05 -27.52
CA SER A 9 -14.19 -25.61 -27.68
C SER A 9 -14.01 -24.97 -26.30
N THR A 10 -12.76 -24.69 -25.91
CA THR A 10 -12.46 -23.86 -24.75
C THR A 10 -12.77 -22.41 -25.09
N PHE A 11 -13.85 -21.87 -24.52
CA PHE A 11 -14.08 -20.43 -24.50
C PHE A 11 -13.04 -19.79 -23.57
N ALA A 12 -12.05 -19.10 -24.14
CA ALA A 12 -11.25 -18.14 -23.39
C ALA A 12 -12.17 -16.98 -23.01
N VAL A 13 -12.59 -16.93 -21.75
CA VAL A 13 -13.19 -15.71 -21.20
C VAL A 13 -12.05 -14.70 -21.11
N SER A 14 -11.92 -13.85 -22.13
CA SER A 14 -11.16 -12.61 -22.01
C SER A 14 -11.92 -11.72 -21.04
N GLY A 15 -11.64 -11.88 -19.74
CA GLY A 15 -12.09 -10.92 -18.75
C GLY A 15 -11.58 -9.55 -19.15
N LEU A 16 -12.46 -8.56 -19.27
CA LEU A 16 -12.04 -7.17 -19.43
C LEU A 16 -11.22 -6.83 -18.18
N ALA A 17 -9.92 -6.55 -18.36
CA ALA A 17 -9.09 -6.05 -17.28
C ALA A 17 -9.66 -4.71 -16.77
N GLY A 18 -9.40 -4.38 -15.50
CA GLY A 18 -9.74 -3.09 -14.94
C GLY A 18 -9.10 -1.93 -15.73
N THR A 19 -9.66 -0.73 -15.60
CA THR A 19 -9.03 0.48 -16.15
C THR A 19 -8.21 1.15 -15.06
N VAL A 20 -6.90 1.25 -15.25
CA VAL A 20 -6.00 2.01 -14.37
C VAL A 20 -6.40 3.50 -14.42
N LEU A 21 -6.82 4.04 -13.27
CA LEU A 21 -7.19 5.44 -13.08
C LEU A 21 -5.97 6.30 -12.72
N TRP A 22 -5.03 5.73 -11.96
CA TRP A 22 -3.80 6.37 -11.54
C TRP A 22 -2.72 5.31 -11.39
N ASP A 23 -1.51 5.60 -11.86
CA ASP A 23 -0.37 4.69 -11.85
C ASP A 23 0.72 5.25 -10.93
N GLY A 24 1.02 4.50 -9.87
CA GLY A 24 2.02 4.83 -8.87
C GLY A 24 3.24 3.92 -8.90
N ARG A 25 3.45 3.14 -9.97
CA ARG A 25 4.49 2.09 -10.01
C ARG A 25 5.91 2.61 -10.19
N PHE A 26 6.11 3.93 -10.13
CA PHE A 26 7.41 4.59 -10.27
C PHE A 26 8.11 4.34 -11.63
N ASN A 27 7.35 3.94 -12.65
CA ASN A 27 7.90 3.56 -13.95
C ASN A 27 8.41 4.76 -14.76
N GLU A 28 7.89 5.95 -14.49
CA GLU A 28 8.35 7.22 -15.07
C GLU A 28 9.56 7.81 -14.34
N PHE A 29 9.94 7.28 -13.18
CA PHE A 29 11.06 7.79 -12.40
C PHE A 29 12.35 7.04 -12.74
N THR A 30 13.43 7.81 -12.89
CA THR A 30 14.79 7.28 -12.94
C THR A 30 15.31 7.01 -11.53
N SER A 31 14.93 7.83 -10.57
CA SER A 31 15.28 7.68 -9.15
C SER A 31 14.29 8.43 -8.26
N SER A 32 14.39 8.25 -6.94
CA SER A 32 13.56 9.02 -6.00
C SER A 32 13.84 10.53 -6.04
N ALA A 33 14.95 10.98 -6.64
CA ALA A 33 15.20 12.41 -6.85
C ALA A 33 14.12 13.09 -7.69
N ASP A 34 13.42 12.34 -8.55
CA ASP A 34 12.35 12.86 -9.41
C ASP A 34 11.12 13.31 -8.60
N LEU A 35 10.95 12.83 -7.36
CA LEU A 35 9.93 13.33 -6.43
C LEU A 35 10.10 14.82 -6.11
N ASN A 36 11.32 15.35 -6.18
CA ASN A 36 11.58 16.79 -5.93
C ASN A 36 11.07 17.70 -7.06
N ASN A 37 10.64 17.14 -8.19
CA ASN A 37 10.06 17.94 -9.28
C ASN A 37 8.64 18.42 -8.93
N TRP A 38 7.95 17.73 -8.02
CA TRP A 38 6.65 18.15 -7.50
C TRP A 38 6.80 19.28 -6.48
N SER A 39 5.89 20.25 -6.53
CA SER A 39 5.69 21.24 -5.47
C SER A 39 4.25 21.76 -5.50
N TRP A 40 3.82 22.46 -4.44
CA TRP A 40 2.51 23.13 -4.43
C TRP A 40 2.32 24.12 -5.59
N ALA A 41 3.38 24.73 -6.09
CA ALA A 41 3.32 25.64 -7.23
C ALA A 41 3.44 24.93 -8.60
N ASN A 42 3.87 23.66 -8.61
CA ASN A 42 4.11 22.86 -9.79
C ASN A 42 3.79 21.38 -9.51
N GLN A 43 2.50 21.06 -9.49
CA GLN A 43 1.97 19.75 -9.10
C GLN A 43 2.08 18.72 -10.24
N VAL A 44 3.32 18.39 -10.62
CA VAL A 44 3.66 17.45 -11.72
C VAL A 44 4.00 16.06 -11.20
N GLY A 45 3.97 15.07 -12.08
CA GLY A 45 4.29 13.68 -11.74
C GLY A 45 3.13 12.95 -11.03
N PRO A 46 3.34 11.67 -10.68
CA PRO A 46 2.30 10.80 -10.11
C PRO A 46 2.11 10.97 -8.60
N TYR A 47 3.04 11.61 -7.89
CA TYR A 47 3.05 11.69 -6.43
C TYR A 47 3.25 13.13 -5.94
N GLN A 48 2.49 13.49 -4.91
CA GLN A 48 2.78 14.59 -4.01
C GLN A 48 3.82 14.13 -2.98
N TYR A 49 4.84 14.94 -2.77
CA TYR A 49 5.91 14.64 -1.81
C TYR A 49 6.16 15.85 -0.92
N TYR A 50 5.53 15.86 0.25
CA TYR A 50 5.69 16.90 1.26
C TYR A 50 5.62 16.41 2.71
N ILE A 51 5.21 15.15 2.94
CA ILE A 51 5.14 14.53 4.27
C ILE A 51 6.42 13.72 4.47
N HIS A 52 7.47 14.42 4.86
CA HIS A 52 8.78 13.85 5.11
C HIS A 52 9.57 14.71 6.10
N GLY A 53 10.72 14.19 6.55
CA GLY A 53 11.68 14.92 7.38
C GLY A 53 12.48 15.99 6.62
N ALA A 54 13.35 16.71 7.34
CA ALA A 54 14.15 17.80 6.76
C ALA A 54 15.35 17.34 5.91
N GLY A 55 15.66 16.04 5.88
CA GLY A 55 16.74 15.46 5.11
C GLY A 55 16.47 15.41 3.60
N PRO A 56 17.47 15.01 2.80
CA PRO A 56 17.28 14.80 1.36
C PRO A 56 16.31 13.63 1.11
N VAL A 57 15.63 13.62 -0.05
CA VAL A 57 14.70 12.54 -0.42
C VAL A 57 15.30 11.14 -0.31
N THR A 58 16.60 10.98 -0.60
CA THR A 58 17.31 9.70 -0.53
C THR A 58 17.49 9.18 0.90
N SER A 59 17.26 9.99 1.93
CA SER A 59 17.16 9.52 3.32
C SER A 59 15.86 8.77 3.59
N TYR A 60 14.82 9.00 2.78
CA TYR A 60 13.45 8.58 3.07
C TYR A 60 12.86 7.67 1.99
N VAL A 61 13.16 7.93 0.73
CA VAL A 61 12.66 7.14 -0.41
C VAL A 61 13.82 6.80 -1.31
N ASN A 62 13.97 5.51 -1.62
CA ASN A 62 14.95 5.01 -2.58
C ASN A 62 14.27 4.03 -3.52
N LEU A 63 14.62 4.06 -4.80
CA LEU A 63 14.04 3.16 -5.79
C LEU A 63 15.09 2.18 -6.30
N SER A 64 14.68 0.92 -6.50
CA SER A 64 15.54 -0.13 -7.07
C SER A 64 14.69 -1.28 -7.63
N PRO A 65 15.12 -1.96 -8.70
CA PRO A 65 14.56 -3.25 -9.11
C PRO A 65 14.56 -4.32 -7.99
N ASP A 66 15.47 -4.23 -7.02
CA ASP A 66 15.54 -5.16 -5.89
C ASP A 66 14.47 -4.89 -4.81
N PHE A 67 13.78 -3.75 -4.88
CA PHE A 67 12.81 -3.31 -3.88
C PHE A 67 11.37 -3.61 -4.26
N LYS A 68 11.12 -4.38 -5.34
CA LYS A 68 9.77 -4.79 -5.75
C LYS A 68 9.48 -6.27 -5.53
N ASN A 69 8.19 -6.62 -5.60
CA ASN A 69 7.79 -8.00 -5.78
C ASN A 69 8.38 -8.53 -7.09
N PRO A 70 9.24 -9.57 -7.07
CA PRO A 70 9.83 -10.10 -8.29
C PRO A 70 8.78 -10.70 -9.25
N ALA A 71 7.58 -11.04 -8.78
CA ALA A 71 6.46 -11.47 -9.61
C ALA A 71 5.74 -10.30 -10.30
N ASP A 72 5.91 -9.07 -9.82
CA ASP A 72 5.36 -7.88 -10.47
C ASP A 72 6.26 -7.47 -11.64
N THR A 73 5.86 -7.88 -12.83
CA THR A 73 6.55 -7.55 -14.09
C THR A 73 6.18 -6.18 -14.64
N SER A 74 5.13 -5.55 -14.11
CA SER A 74 4.65 -4.25 -14.57
C SER A 74 5.35 -3.08 -13.91
N SER A 75 5.91 -3.27 -12.71
CA SER A 75 6.80 -2.31 -12.07
C SER A 75 8.25 -2.56 -12.48
N GLN A 76 8.97 -1.52 -12.91
CA GLN A 76 10.41 -1.59 -13.21
C GLN A 76 11.28 -1.58 -11.95
N GLN A 77 10.78 -0.95 -10.90
CA GLN A 77 11.45 -0.75 -9.62
C GLN A 77 10.42 -0.73 -8.50
N GLY A 78 10.85 -1.02 -7.27
CA GLY A 78 10.06 -0.78 -6.08
C GLY A 78 10.63 0.37 -5.27
N ALA A 79 9.88 0.82 -4.27
CA ALA A 79 10.30 1.86 -3.36
C ALA A 79 10.64 1.25 -2.00
N LYS A 80 11.83 1.58 -1.49
CA LYS A 80 12.15 1.47 -0.08
C LYS A 80 11.81 2.80 0.59
N ILE A 81 10.81 2.77 1.46
CA ILE A 81 10.41 3.86 2.34
C ILE A 81 11.08 3.66 3.70
N THR A 82 11.87 4.64 4.10
CA THR A 82 12.60 4.67 5.37
C THR A 82 11.98 5.72 6.29
N ILE A 83 11.74 5.33 7.54
CA ILE A 83 11.48 6.27 8.64
C ILE A 83 12.59 6.16 9.68
N ASP A 84 13.05 7.30 10.18
CA ASP A 84 14.05 7.40 11.23
C ASP A 84 13.74 8.61 12.14
N SER A 85 14.62 8.89 13.10
CA SER A 85 14.42 10.00 14.04
C SER A 85 14.35 11.39 13.39
N THR A 86 14.76 11.51 12.13
CA THR A 86 14.68 12.74 11.34
C THR A 86 13.43 12.81 10.47
N ALA A 87 12.70 11.71 10.27
CA ALA A 87 11.47 11.62 9.47
C ALA A 87 10.28 12.29 10.17
N LYS A 88 10.46 13.53 10.66
CA LYS A 88 9.44 14.31 11.38
C LYS A 88 9.00 15.47 10.50
N TRP A 89 7.72 15.46 10.11
CA TRP A 89 7.14 16.52 9.28
C TRP A 89 6.61 17.68 10.13
N ASN A 90 5.56 17.43 10.92
CA ASN A 90 4.85 18.45 11.69
C ASN A 90 4.54 18.02 13.14
N SER A 91 5.10 16.89 13.59
CA SER A 91 4.87 16.32 14.91
C SER A 91 6.06 15.41 15.31
N ASP A 92 5.95 14.74 16.46
CA ASP A 92 6.92 13.72 16.90
C ASP A 92 6.70 12.34 16.26
N MET A 93 5.64 12.17 15.48
CA MET A 93 5.41 10.94 14.71
C MET A 93 6.44 10.84 13.59
N TRP A 94 6.94 9.64 13.34
CA TRP A 94 7.82 9.42 12.19
C TRP A 94 6.98 9.15 10.96
N ARG A 95 7.18 9.92 9.89
CA ARG A 95 6.35 9.92 8.69
C ARG A 95 7.21 10.06 7.44
N THR A 96 7.03 9.11 6.53
CA THR A 96 7.45 9.23 5.13
C THR A 96 6.30 8.71 4.29
N GLU A 97 5.61 9.63 3.61
CA GLU A 97 4.36 9.34 2.90
C GLU A 97 4.32 10.05 1.55
N LEU A 98 3.81 9.34 0.54
CA LEU A 98 3.51 9.84 -0.80
C LEU A 98 2.00 9.82 -0.99
N ILE A 99 1.45 10.84 -1.65
CA ILE A 99 0.02 10.93 -1.94
C ILE A 99 -0.17 10.94 -3.46
N PRO A 100 -1.20 10.28 -4.03
CA PRO A 100 -1.51 10.40 -5.46
C PRO A 100 -1.63 11.85 -5.91
N GLN A 101 -0.92 12.21 -6.98
CA GLN A 101 -1.11 13.44 -7.73
C GLN A 101 -1.95 13.11 -8.97
N THR A 102 -3.26 13.34 -8.89
CA THR A 102 -4.19 13.00 -9.98
C THR A 102 -5.44 13.88 -9.97
N ASN A 103 -6.10 13.96 -11.13
CA ASN A 103 -7.45 14.51 -11.28
C ASN A 103 -8.49 13.41 -11.57
N ALA A 104 -8.07 12.13 -11.62
CA ALA A 104 -8.97 11.01 -11.83
C ALA A 104 -9.88 10.79 -10.62
N ALA A 105 -11.07 10.25 -10.85
CA ALA A 105 -12.07 9.98 -9.81
C ALA A 105 -11.71 8.73 -8.97
N ILE A 106 -10.53 8.73 -8.34
CA ILE A 106 -10.06 7.62 -7.49
C ILE A 106 -10.87 7.50 -6.18
N ASN A 107 -11.72 8.48 -5.87
CA ASN A 107 -12.57 8.55 -4.69
C ASN A 107 -14.07 8.41 -5.00
N SER A 108 -14.45 7.77 -6.11
CA SER A 108 -15.85 7.67 -6.54
C SER A 108 -16.20 6.30 -7.11
N GLY A 109 -17.43 5.85 -6.86
CA GLY A 109 -17.91 4.52 -7.28
C GLY A 109 -17.13 3.37 -6.65
N GLN A 110 -17.06 2.25 -7.37
CA GLN A 110 -16.23 1.10 -7.02
C GLN A 110 -14.84 1.25 -7.63
N VAL A 111 -13.81 1.26 -6.78
CA VAL A 111 -12.40 1.31 -7.19
C VAL A 111 -11.57 0.34 -6.37
N TYR A 112 -10.38 0.02 -6.87
CA TYR A 112 -9.44 -0.90 -6.25
C TYR A 112 -8.08 -0.21 -6.08
N TYR A 113 -7.66 -0.04 -4.83
CA TYR A 113 -6.37 0.53 -4.47
C TYR A 113 -5.36 -0.58 -4.25
N HIS A 114 -4.46 -0.77 -5.21
CA HIS A 114 -3.45 -1.81 -5.21
C HIS A 114 -2.15 -1.33 -4.61
N PHE A 115 -1.50 -2.23 -3.87
CA PHE A 115 -0.10 -2.12 -3.48
C PHE A 115 0.42 -3.48 -3.01
N SER A 116 1.72 -3.68 -3.09
CA SER A 116 2.42 -4.78 -2.41
C SER A 116 3.31 -4.20 -1.33
N VAL A 117 3.44 -4.88 -0.19
CA VAL A 117 4.28 -4.46 0.93
C VAL A 117 5.10 -5.62 1.49
N LYS A 118 6.35 -5.33 1.88
CA LYS A 118 7.29 -6.28 2.49
C LYS A 118 8.15 -5.57 3.53
N ARG A 119 8.63 -6.31 4.54
CA ARG A 119 9.75 -5.91 5.40
C ARG A 119 10.95 -6.84 5.22
N SER A 120 12.13 -6.43 5.67
CA SER A 120 13.30 -7.32 5.73
C SER A 120 13.74 -7.54 7.19
N ASN A 121 14.80 -8.32 7.39
CA ASN A 121 15.49 -8.39 8.70
C ASN A 121 16.49 -7.25 8.91
N THR A 122 16.82 -6.48 7.88
CA THR A 122 17.58 -5.22 8.01
C THR A 122 16.61 -4.08 8.27
N ASN A 123 16.89 -3.26 9.29
CA ASN A 123 16.02 -2.15 9.71
C ASN A 123 14.54 -2.58 9.82
N PRO A 124 14.22 -3.68 10.54
CA PRO A 124 12.85 -4.16 10.59
C PRO A 124 11.96 -3.15 11.33
N PRO A 125 10.69 -2.98 10.92
CA PRO A 125 9.74 -2.18 11.67
C PRO A 125 9.62 -2.64 13.12
N SER A 126 9.54 -1.71 14.07
CA SER A 126 9.54 -2.05 15.49
C SER A 126 8.18 -2.60 15.95
N PRO A 127 8.05 -3.85 16.42
CA PRO A 127 6.76 -4.34 16.92
C PRO A 127 6.31 -3.62 18.22
N ASN A 128 7.19 -2.85 18.86
CA ASN A 128 6.88 -2.08 20.06
C ASN A 128 6.13 -0.75 19.79
N HIS A 129 6.01 -0.30 18.55
CA HIS A 129 5.36 0.96 18.20
C HIS A 129 4.17 0.71 17.28
N GLU A 130 3.17 1.59 17.32
CA GLU A 130 2.07 1.53 16.36
C GLU A 130 2.54 2.12 15.03
N HIS A 131 2.26 1.39 13.96
CA HIS A 131 2.43 1.85 12.60
C HIS A 131 1.07 1.91 11.92
N GLN A 132 0.84 2.98 11.17
CA GLN A 132 -0.28 3.18 10.26
C GLN A 132 0.30 3.21 8.85
N VAL A 133 -0.19 2.35 7.98
CA VAL A 133 0.46 2.01 6.71
C VAL A 133 -0.56 2.01 5.59
N ASN A 134 -0.26 2.69 4.48
CA ASN A 134 -1.15 2.80 3.32
C ASN A 134 -2.58 3.21 3.71
N PHE A 135 -2.68 4.25 4.54
CA PHE A 135 -3.93 4.69 5.16
C PHE A 135 -4.58 5.84 4.39
N PHE A 136 -5.88 6.00 4.54
CA PHE A 136 -6.55 7.27 4.19
C PHE A 136 -6.48 8.24 5.38
N GLU A 137 -6.46 9.55 5.15
CA GLU A 137 -6.38 10.59 6.20
C GLU A 137 -7.47 10.43 7.28
N SER A 138 -8.67 9.96 6.91
CA SER A 138 -9.76 9.70 7.87
C SER A 138 -9.67 8.35 8.59
N HIS A 139 -8.68 7.53 8.26
CA HIS A 139 -8.45 6.18 8.77
C HIS A 139 -9.67 5.24 8.61
N PHE A 140 -10.52 5.47 7.60
CA PHE A 140 -11.65 4.57 7.34
C PHE A 140 -11.18 3.16 6.97
N THR A 141 -10.01 3.04 6.34
CA THR A 141 -9.28 1.78 6.15
C THR A 141 -7.77 2.02 6.07
N GLU A 142 -6.99 1.06 6.55
CA GLU A 142 -5.53 1.11 6.59
C GLU A 142 -4.94 -0.27 6.92
N LEU A 143 -3.63 -0.43 6.77
CA LEU A 143 -2.88 -1.47 7.47
C LEU A 143 -2.28 -0.93 8.76
N LYS A 144 -2.14 -1.78 9.78
CA LYS A 144 -1.37 -1.49 10.99
C LYS A 144 -0.38 -2.59 11.33
N TYR A 145 0.69 -2.21 12.04
CA TYR A 145 1.69 -3.12 12.57
C TYR A 145 2.19 -2.67 13.95
N GLY A 146 2.62 -3.65 14.76
CA GLY A 146 3.15 -3.42 16.09
C GLY A 146 2.06 -3.21 17.13
N TRP A 147 2.49 -2.86 18.34
CA TRP A 147 1.61 -2.48 19.44
C TRP A 147 0.63 -1.39 18.97
N ILE A 148 -0.66 -1.56 19.24
CA ILE A 148 -1.69 -0.58 18.90
C ILE A 148 -2.02 0.26 20.13
N ASN A 149 -2.06 1.57 19.98
CA ASN A 149 -2.43 2.50 21.03
C ASN A 149 -3.85 2.19 21.52
N GLY A 150 -3.99 2.03 22.84
CA GLY A 150 -5.22 1.56 23.46
C GLY A 150 -5.31 0.04 23.66
N ASP A 151 -4.35 -0.77 23.20
CA ASP A 151 -4.27 -2.19 23.54
C ASP A 151 -4.04 -2.36 25.06
N PRO A 152 -4.97 -2.98 25.80
CA PRO A 152 -4.90 -3.10 27.26
C PRO A 152 -3.76 -4.01 27.73
N THR A 153 -3.24 -4.88 26.86
CA THR A 153 -2.12 -5.78 27.19
C THR A 153 -0.78 -5.05 27.14
N GLY A 154 -0.69 -3.95 26.38
CA GLY A 154 0.56 -3.25 26.13
C GLY A 154 1.61 -4.09 25.38
N ASN A 155 1.24 -5.27 24.88
CA ASN A 155 2.19 -6.18 24.27
C ASN A 155 2.45 -5.80 22.79
N PRO A 156 3.65 -6.09 22.26
CA PRO A 156 3.92 -6.01 20.84
C PRO A 156 3.00 -6.95 20.04
N ASN A 157 2.52 -6.50 18.89
CA ASN A 157 1.80 -7.33 17.94
C ASN A 157 2.67 -7.56 16.69
N TYR A 158 2.96 -8.82 16.38
CA TYR A 158 3.80 -9.22 15.25
C TYR A 158 3.01 -9.44 13.96
N ASN A 159 1.69 -9.25 14.00
CA ASN A 159 0.86 -9.39 12.82
C ASN A 159 0.78 -8.09 12.02
N LEU A 160 0.78 -8.22 10.70
CA LEU A 160 0.26 -7.19 9.81
C LEU A 160 -1.27 -7.29 9.86
N GLN A 161 -1.94 -6.18 10.14
CA GLN A 161 -3.38 -6.13 10.36
C GLN A 161 -4.03 -5.22 9.33
N TRP A 162 -5.18 -5.61 8.81
CA TRP A 162 -6.04 -4.74 8.03
C TRP A 162 -7.17 -4.22 8.91
N MET A 163 -7.31 -2.89 8.91
CA MET A 163 -8.23 -2.16 9.75
C MET A 163 -9.35 -1.53 8.93
N VAL A 164 -10.55 -1.48 9.50
CA VAL A 164 -11.67 -0.66 9.04
C VAL A 164 -12.25 0.09 10.24
N GLY A 165 -12.33 1.42 10.16
CA GLY A 165 -12.81 2.25 11.28
C GLY A 165 -12.03 2.02 12.59
N GLY A 166 -10.72 1.77 12.50
CA GLY A 166 -9.86 1.50 13.65
C GLY A 166 -10.01 0.10 14.27
N GLN A 167 -10.79 -0.81 13.69
CA GLN A 167 -10.95 -2.19 14.16
C GLN A 167 -10.28 -3.18 13.19
N SER A 168 -9.61 -4.20 13.73
CA SER A 168 -8.96 -5.23 12.92
C SER A 168 -9.99 -6.22 12.38
N HIS A 169 -10.01 -6.41 11.06
CA HIS A 169 -10.90 -7.35 10.37
C HIS A 169 -10.16 -8.50 9.68
N TRP A 170 -8.83 -8.39 9.59
CA TRP A 170 -7.95 -9.43 9.09
C TRP A 170 -6.56 -9.22 9.66
N GLN A 171 -5.83 -10.31 9.90
CA GLN A 171 -4.44 -10.23 10.32
C GLN A 171 -3.66 -11.46 9.88
N VAL A 172 -2.34 -11.31 9.73
CA VAL A 172 -1.42 -12.42 9.45
C VAL A 172 -0.09 -12.15 10.12
N ASN A 173 0.63 -13.21 10.53
CA ASN A 173 2.02 -13.08 10.95
C ASN A 173 2.83 -12.44 9.83
N TRP A 174 3.58 -11.38 10.14
CA TRP A 174 4.31 -10.63 9.11
C TRP A 174 5.75 -11.10 9.01
N ASP A 175 5.98 -12.15 8.24
CA ASP A 175 7.30 -12.74 8.05
C ASP A 175 8.23 -11.83 7.22
N ALA A 176 9.52 -11.87 7.54
CA ALA A 176 10.53 -11.14 6.79
C ALA A 176 10.60 -11.68 5.36
N ASP A 177 10.82 -10.78 4.41
CA ASP A 177 11.05 -11.07 2.99
C ASP A 177 9.87 -11.74 2.26
N VAL A 178 8.68 -11.76 2.88
CA VAL A 178 7.43 -12.16 2.25
C VAL A 178 6.70 -10.92 1.71
N TRP A 179 6.47 -10.88 0.39
CA TRP A 179 5.63 -9.87 -0.24
C TRP A 179 4.16 -10.16 0.06
N HIS A 180 3.46 -9.17 0.63
CA HIS A 180 2.01 -9.18 0.82
C HIS A 180 1.40 -8.28 -0.24
N ASN A 181 0.64 -8.86 -1.16
CA ASN A 181 -0.08 -8.14 -2.20
C ASN A 181 -1.46 -7.80 -1.65
N VAL A 182 -1.90 -6.56 -1.84
CA VAL A 182 -3.14 -6.03 -1.28
C VAL A 182 -3.91 -5.26 -2.35
N ALA A 183 -5.23 -5.42 -2.34
CA ALA A 183 -6.12 -4.41 -2.90
C ALA A 183 -7.23 -4.06 -1.91
N TYR A 184 -7.44 -2.76 -1.69
CA TYR A 184 -8.68 -2.28 -1.06
C TYR A 184 -9.74 -2.09 -2.14
N GLY A 185 -10.76 -2.95 -2.15
CA GLY A 185 -11.95 -2.74 -2.97
C GLY A 185 -12.91 -1.82 -2.25
N ILE A 186 -12.93 -0.54 -2.63
CA ILE A 186 -13.72 0.50 -1.96
C ILE A 186 -14.92 0.85 -2.83
N ASP A 187 -16.11 0.71 -2.26
CA ASP A 187 -17.34 1.24 -2.84
C ASP A 187 -17.69 2.55 -2.12
N PHE A 188 -17.31 3.67 -2.74
CA PHE A 188 -17.60 5.01 -2.21
C PHE A 188 -19.09 5.38 -2.27
N SER A 189 -19.88 4.68 -3.09
CA SER A 189 -21.34 4.90 -3.18
C SER A 189 -22.10 4.13 -2.10
N ALA A 190 -21.67 2.90 -1.80
CA ALA A 190 -22.28 2.06 -0.77
C ALA A 190 -21.70 2.27 0.63
N GLY A 191 -20.53 2.91 0.75
CA GLY A 191 -19.87 3.10 2.04
C GLY A 191 -19.28 1.81 2.59
N SER A 192 -18.47 1.10 1.79
CA SER A 192 -17.88 -0.16 2.23
C SER A 192 -16.48 -0.42 1.66
N VAL A 193 -15.71 -1.25 2.38
CA VAL A 193 -14.37 -1.68 1.97
C VAL A 193 -14.26 -3.20 2.03
N THR A 194 -13.72 -3.79 0.97
CA THR A 194 -13.38 -5.22 0.85
C THR A 194 -11.86 -5.36 0.79
N PHE A 195 -11.33 -6.39 1.44
CA PHE A 195 -9.90 -6.65 1.49
C PHE A 195 -9.55 -7.85 0.62
N TYR A 196 -8.69 -7.60 -0.36
CA TYR A 196 -8.10 -8.63 -1.19
C TYR A 196 -6.64 -8.77 -0.84
N HIS A 197 -6.19 -10.01 -0.67
CA HIS A 197 -4.81 -10.28 -0.25
C HIS A 197 -4.27 -11.55 -0.90
N SER A 198 -2.96 -11.56 -1.12
CA SER A 198 -2.18 -12.76 -1.40
C SER A 198 -0.73 -12.56 -0.96
N THR A 199 0.09 -13.61 -1.08
CA THR A 199 1.54 -13.52 -0.86
C THR A 199 2.34 -13.96 -2.07
N GLY A 200 3.53 -13.38 -2.22
CA GLY A 200 4.48 -13.72 -3.29
C GLY A 200 3.87 -13.53 -4.68
N ALA A 201 3.88 -14.60 -5.48
CA ALA A 201 3.37 -14.59 -6.85
C ALA A 201 1.88 -14.97 -6.99
N ASN A 202 1.20 -15.28 -5.88
CA ASN A 202 -0.17 -15.78 -5.94
C ASN A 202 -1.14 -14.65 -6.34
N PRO A 203 -2.20 -14.95 -7.12
CA PRO A 203 -3.22 -13.96 -7.41
C PRO A 203 -3.97 -13.54 -6.14
N LEU A 204 -4.43 -12.28 -6.11
CA LEU A 204 -5.27 -11.74 -5.04
C LEU A 204 -6.56 -12.56 -4.92
N VAL A 205 -6.96 -12.83 -3.68
CA VAL A 205 -8.27 -13.38 -3.32
C VAL A 205 -8.93 -12.49 -2.28
N GLN A 206 -10.26 -12.44 -2.26
CA GLN A 206 -11.00 -11.75 -1.21
C GLN A 206 -10.80 -12.49 0.11
N THR A 207 -10.13 -11.88 1.08
CA THR A 207 -9.86 -12.50 2.40
C THR A 207 -10.74 -11.93 3.50
N ALA A 208 -11.33 -10.75 3.32
CA ALA A 208 -12.30 -10.17 4.25
C ALA A 208 -13.20 -9.11 3.58
N GLY A 209 -14.30 -8.77 4.25
CA GLY A 209 -15.29 -7.80 3.80
C GLY A 209 -16.31 -8.33 2.78
N PRO A 210 -17.22 -7.47 2.28
CA PRO A 210 -17.26 -6.02 2.50
C PRO A 210 -17.61 -5.65 3.95
N ILE A 211 -16.94 -4.63 4.49
CA ILE A 211 -17.20 -4.05 5.81
C ILE A 211 -17.71 -2.63 5.60
N SER A 212 -18.81 -2.25 6.27
CA SER A 212 -19.32 -0.87 6.22
C SER A 212 -18.31 0.10 6.83
N ALA A 213 -18.10 1.24 6.16
CA ALA A 213 -17.15 2.27 6.56
C ALA A 213 -17.65 3.65 6.13
N SER A 214 -17.20 4.70 6.82
CA SER A 214 -17.41 6.09 6.38
C SER A 214 -16.39 6.44 5.29
N THR A 215 -16.54 5.87 4.09
CA THR A 215 -15.61 6.04 2.96
C THR A 215 -15.68 7.46 2.42
N SER A 216 -14.89 8.37 2.99
CA SER A 216 -14.74 9.74 2.54
C SER A 216 -13.29 9.98 2.19
N SER A 217 -13.07 10.45 0.96
CA SER A 217 -11.76 10.82 0.43
C SER A 217 -11.92 12.04 -0.48
N ASN A 218 -10.95 12.95 -0.47
CA ASN A 218 -10.87 14.08 -1.39
C ASN A 218 -10.07 13.76 -2.69
N GLY A 219 -9.58 12.53 -2.86
CA GLY A 219 -8.74 12.10 -3.98
C GLY A 219 -7.26 12.47 -3.85
N ALA A 220 -6.85 13.05 -2.73
CA ALA A 220 -5.49 13.48 -2.41
C ALA A 220 -5.17 13.25 -0.91
N ASP A 221 -5.67 12.14 -0.37
CA ASP A 221 -5.60 11.80 1.06
C ASP A 221 -5.42 10.30 1.31
N TRP A 222 -4.90 9.58 0.31
CA TRP A 222 -4.37 8.22 0.49
C TRP A 222 -2.86 8.28 0.60
N HIS A 223 -2.33 7.80 1.71
CA HIS A 223 -0.95 7.94 2.12
C HIS A 223 -0.19 6.64 1.83
N LEU A 224 0.42 6.53 0.65
CA LEU A 224 1.39 5.48 0.37
C LEU A 224 2.62 5.70 1.25
N GLY A 225 2.83 4.85 2.24
CA GLY A 225 3.93 4.97 3.18
C GLY A 225 3.54 4.60 4.59
N VAL A 226 4.24 5.21 5.55
CA VAL A 226 4.20 4.79 6.95
C VAL A 226 4.22 6.00 7.87
N LEU A 227 3.31 5.97 8.84
CA LEU A 227 3.33 6.77 10.05
C LEU A 227 3.61 5.86 11.24
N ARG A 228 4.57 6.23 12.10
CA ARG A 228 4.83 5.56 13.37
C ARG A 228 4.56 6.49 14.55
N LEU A 229 3.73 6.04 15.50
CA LEU A 229 3.45 6.77 16.72
C LEU A 229 4.62 6.68 17.72
N PRO A 230 4.94 7.76 18.45
CA PRO A 230 5.85 7.67 19.59
C PRO A 230 5.23 6.84 20.71
N ARG A 231 6.06 6.18 21.52
CA ARG A 231 5.59 5.41 22.69
C ARG A 231 6.43 5.70 23.93
N SER A 232 5.78 6.29 24.95
CA SER A 232 6.45 6.61 26.21
C SER A 232 7.03 5.37 26.88
N GLY A 233 8.28 5.47 27.36
CA GLY A 233 9.00 4.37 28.00
C GLY A 233 9.64 3.36 27.03
N TYR A 234 9.51 3.57 25.72
CA TYR A 234 10.16 2.74 24.70
C TYR A 234 11.16 3.58 23.91
N ALA A 235 12.35 3.02 23.67
CA ALA A 235 13.34 3.67 22.84
C ALA A 235 12.87 3.66 21.38
N ASP A 236 13.06 4.78 20.69
CA ASP A 236 12.72 4.94 19.27
C ASP A 236 13.37 3.90 18.36
N GLY A 237 14.51 3.33 18.77
CA GLY A 237 15.25 2.34 17.99
C GLY A 237 16.09 2.97 16.87
N GLY A 238 16.37 2.18 15.84
CA GLY A 238 17.07 2.60 14.62
C GLY A 238 16.09 2.98 13.51
N PRO A 239 16.60 3.27 12.30
CA PRO A 239 15.76 3.43 11.11
C PRO A 239 14.97 2.16 10.83
N GLU A 240 13.81 2.32 10.18
CA GLU A 240 12.95 1.24 9.73
C GLU A 240 12.73 1.31 8.22
N ASP A 241 12.89 0.18 7.54
CA ASP A 241 12.75 0.07 6.08
C ASP A 241 11.51 -0.74 5.69
N TRP A 242 10.68 -0.13 4.86
CA TRP A 242 9.45 -0.70 4.30
C TRP A 242 9.56 -0.74 2.78
N TYR A 243 9.21 -1.86 2.16
CA TYR A 243 9.35 -2.06 0.72
C TYR A 243 7.98 -2.10 0.08
N PHE A 244 7.77 -1.31 -0.97
CA PHE A 244 6.52 -1.20 -1.71
C PHE A 244 6.71 -1.36 -3.22
N SER A 245 5.75 -1.98 -3.89
CA SER A 245 5.67 -2.05 -5.36
C SER A 245 4.25 -2.29 -5.83
N GLY A 246 4.00 -2.26 -7.14
CA GLY A 246 2.67 -2.57 -7.70
C GLY A 246 1.59 -1.62 -7.20
N VAL A 247 1.94 -0.34 -7.00
CA VAL A 247 1.02 0.67 -6.46
C VAL A 247 0.26 1.32 -7.60
N TYR A 248 -1.07 1.17 -7.62
CA TYR A 248 -1.93 1.83 -8.60
C TYR A 248 -3.39 1.82 -8.13
N VAL A 249 -4.24 2.58 -8.80
CA VAL A 249 -5.70 2.55 -8.59
C VAL A 249 -6.37 2.18 -9.90
N GLU A 250 -7.32 1.25 -9.86
CA GLU A 250 -8.12 0.87 -11.02
C GLU A 250 -9.63 0.92 -10.71
N SER A 251 -10.43 0.97 -11.77
CA SER A 251 -11.88 0.82 -11.72
C SER A 251 -12.37 -0.29 -12.64
N GLY A 252 -13.64 -0.68 -12.50
CA GLY A 252 -14.23 -1.76 -13.29
C GLY A 252 -14.01 -3.12 -12.63
N SER A 253 -13.23 -4.00 -13.25
CA SER A 253 -12.93 -5.33 -12.70
C SER A 253 -11.58 -5.36 -12.01
N LEU A 254 -11.51 -6.05 -10.87
CA LEU A 254 -10.27 -6.26 -10.14
C LEU A 254 -9.28 -7.11 -10.96
N THR A 255 -8.09 -6.57 -11.19
CA THR A 255 -6.92 -7.31 -11.63
C THR A 255 -6.38 -8.12 -10.46
N THR A 256 -6.58 -9.43 -10.48
CA THR A 256 -6.07 -10.30 -9.40
C THR A 256 -4.62 -10.72 -9.59
N SER A 257 -4.09 -10.65 -10.81
CA SER A 257 -2.70 -10.99 -11.08
C SER A 257 -1.76 -9.96 -10.45
N VAL A 258 -0.71 -10.42 -9.79
CA VAL A 258 0.34 -9.54 -9.23
C VAL A 258 1.32 -9.06 -10.30
N THR A 259 1.21 -9.56 -11.53
CA THR A 259 2.05 -9.14 -12.67
C THR A 259 1.68 -7.77 -13.23
N GLY A 260 0.59 -7.16 -12.74
CA GLY A 260 -0.05 -5.96 -13.26
C GLY A 260 -1.24 -6.25 -14.19
N PRO A 261 -2.05 -5.21 -14.50
CA PRO A 261 -3.17 -5.26 -15.44
C PRO A 261 -2.73 -5.42 -16.91
#